data_AF-A0A0B8PI51-F1
#
_entry.id   AF-A0A0B8PI51-F1
#
_cell.length_a   1.000
_cell.length_b   1.000
_cell.length_c   1.000
_cell.angle_alpha   90.00
_cell.angle_beta   90.00
_cell.angle_gamma   90.00
#
_symmetry.space_group_name_H-M   'P 1'
#
loop_
_entity.id
_entity.type
_entity.pdbx_description
1 polymer ?
#
loop_
_entity_poly.entity_id
_entity_poly.type
_entity_poly.pdbx_seq_one_letter_code
_entity_poly.pdbx_strand_id
1 'polypeptide(L)'
;MNSNKDTEETRPHLVIPYTLDCNDMRFSSPTGFSQGDEFFQYLKDNFDCLYAEGEAKPKMMSIGLHCRIIGKPSRFMALKRFIDYVQSHDKVWITKREDIAKHWYENHPPS
;
A
#
# COMPACT_ATOMS: atom_id res chain seq x y z
N MET A 1 11.06 -22.00 -46.63
CA MET A 1 11.13 -20.85 -45.71
C MET A 1 9.76 -20.67 -45.09
N ASN A 2 9.49 -21.34 -43.97
CA ASN A 2 8.25 -21.14 -43.21
C ASN A 2 8.55 -20.14 -42.11
N SER A 3 8.21 -18.88 -42.35
CA SER A 3 8.15 -17.85 -41.31
C SER A 3 6.92 -18.13 -40.44
N ASN A 4 7.07 -18.95 -39.41
CA ASN A 4 6.19 -18.90 -38.24
C ASN A 4 6.42 -17.52 -37.62
N LYS A 5 5.54 -16.56 -37.92
CA LYS A 5 5.40 -15.37 -37.08
C LYS A 5 4.76 -15.86 -35.79
N ASP A 6 5.53 -15.88 -34.71
CA ASP A 6 4.99 -15.92 -33.36
C ASP A 6 3.95 -14.80 -33.27
N THR A 7 2.68 -15.17 -33.22
CA THR A 7 1.62 -14.22 -32.88
C THR A 7 1.87 -13.85 -31.43
N GLU A 8 2.38 -12.65 -31.17
CA GLU A 8 2.54 -12.12 -29.82
C GLU A 8 1.17 -12.13 -29.13
N GLU A 9 0.95 -13.13 -28.29
CA GLU A 9 -0.29 -13.29 -27.53
C GLU A 9 -0.29 -12.25 -26.41
N THR A 10 -1.14 -11.22 -26.54
CA THR A 10 -1.28 -10.18 -25.53
C THR A 10 -2.16 -10.68 -24.39
N ARG A 11 -1.61 -10.72 -23.18
CA ARG A 11 -2.34 -11.11 -21.97
C ARG A 11 -2.61 -9.91 -21.06
N PRO A 12 -3.80 -9.81 -20.45
CA PRO A 12 -4.07 -8.77 -19.46
C PRO A 12 -3.10 -8.85 -18.28
N HIS A 13 -2.54 -7.71 -17.89
CA HIS A 13 -1.61 -7.61 -16.77
C HIS A 13 -2.08 -6.53 -15.77
N LEU A 14 -2.52 -6.96 -14.59
CA LEU A 14 -2.98 -6.05 -13.56
C LEU A 14 -1.80 -5.28 -12.93
N VAL A 15 -1.94 -3.97 -12.83
CA VAL A 15 -1.02 -3.12 -12.06
C VAL A 15 -1.70 -2.76 -10.74
N ILE A 16 -1.06 -3.11 -9.64
CA ILE A 16 -1.41 -2.61 -8.31
C ILE A 16 -0.35 -1.56 -7.95
N PRO A 17 -0.70 -0.27 -7.82
CA PRO A 17 0.27 0.77 -7.46
C PRO A 17 0.94 0.52 -6.10
N TYR A 18 2.11 1.12 -5.92
CA TYR A 18 2.88 1.08 -4.67
C TYR A 18 3.27 2.51 -4.24
N THR A 19 3.92 2.66 -3.09
CA THR A 19 4.24 3.94 -2.46
C THR A 19 5.73 4.11 -2.16
N LEU A 20 6.23 5.34 -2.33
CA LEU A 20 7.55 5.78 -1.85
C LEU A 20 7.45 6.82 -0.73
N ASP A 21 6.26 7.35 -0.48
CA ASP A 21 5.96 8.37 0.53
C ASP A 21 5.48 7.76 1.85
N CYS A 22 4.43 6.93 1.83
CA CYS A 22 3.98 6.10 2.94
C CYS A 22 4.90 4.88 3.13
N ASN A 23 6.18 5.14 3.34
CA ASN A 23 7.23 4.13 3.32
C ASN A 23 8.31 4.46 4.36
N ASP A 24 8.65 3.50 5.21
CA ASP A 24 9.64 3.68 6.27
C ASP A 24 11.06 3.97 5.72
N MET A 25 11.32 3.76 4.42
CA MET A 25 12.58 4.19 3.78
C MET A 25 12.88 5.67 3.99
N ARG A 26 11.84 6.49 4.22
CA ARG A 26 11.96 7.92 4.53
C ARG A 26 12.75 8.17 5.81
N PHE A 27 12.81 7.25 6.78
CA PHE A 27 13.72 7.35 7.94
C PHE A 27 15.22 7.34 7.57
N SER A 28 15.55 7.05 6.31
CA SER A 28 16.90 7.04 5.78
C SER A 28 17.08 8.04 4.63
N SER A 29 16.08 8.88 4.36
CA SER A 29 16.15 9.95 3.37
C SER A 29 16.56 11.27 4.03
N PRO A 30 17.36 12.14 3.37
CA PRO A 30 17.77 13.43 3.92
C PRO A 30 16.59 14.34 4.34
N THR A 31 15.43 14.19 3.70
CA THR A 31 14.20 14.97 3.92
C THR A 31 13.02 14.09 4.35
N GLY A 32 13.29 12.97 5.02
CA GLY A 32 12.25 12.10 5.55
C GLY A 32 12.07 12.23 7.05
N PHE A 33 11.54 11.18 7.67
CA PHE A 33 11.14 11.20 9.07
C PHE A 33 12.36 11.13 9.99
N SER A 34 12.42 12.07 10.93
CA SER A 34 13.38 12.08 12.03
C SER A 34 12.91 11.23 13.20
N GLN A 35 11.59 11.16 13.44
CA GLN A 35 11.00 10.47 14.60
C GLN A 35 9.80 9.60 14.23
N GLY A 36 9.49 8.62 15.10
CA GLY A 36 8.37 7.70 14.89
C GLY A 36 7.02 8.41 14.80
N ASP A 37 6.81 9.48 15.57
CA ASP A 37 5.55 10.22 15.60
C ASP A 37 5.25 10.89 14.25
N GLU A 38 6.26 11.36 13.53
CA GLU A 38 6.09 11.93 12.18
C GLU A 38 5.61 10.86 11.19
N PHE A 39 6.18 9.65 11.23
CA PHE A 39 5.72 8.55 10.39
C PHE A 39 4.29 8.13 10.73
N PHE A 40 3.96 8.03 12.02
CA PHE A 40 2.59 7.72 12.46
C PHE A 40 1.60 8.78 11.96
N GLN A 41 1.89 10.07 12.17
CA GLN A 41 1.01 11.16 11.76
C GLN A 41 0.83 11.17 10.24
N TYR A 42 1.92 10.98 9.47
CA TYR A 42 1.86 10.93 8.02
C TYR A 42 0.98 9.79 7.50
N LEU A 43 1.09 8.60 8.11
CA LEU A 43 0.22 7.47 7.77
C LEU A 43 -1.24 7.73 8.19
N LYS A 44 -1.46 8.30 9.37
CA LYS A 44 -2.78 8.64 9.89
C LYS A 44 -3.51 9.62 8.97
N ASP A 45 -2.86 10.71 8.57
CA ASP A 45 -3.47 11.72 7.72
C ASP A 45 -3.81 11.17 6.33
N ASN A 46 -2.95 10.31 5.77
CA ASN A 46 -3.23 9.62 4.52
C ASN A 46 -4.44 8.67 4.65
N PHE A 47 -4.47 7.87 5.73
CA PHE A 47 -5.61 7.00 6.02
C PHE A 47 -6.91 7.80 6.20
N ASP A 48 -6.92 8.86 7.01
CA ASP A 48 -8.12 9.65 7.30
C ASP A 48 -8.72 10.25 6.03
N CYS A 49 -7.86 10.74 5.13
CA CYS A 49 -8.28 11.25 3.82
C CYS A 49 -8.95 10.15 2.98
N LEU A 50 -8.27 9.01 2.78
CA LEU A 50 -8.80 7.90 1.98
C LEU A 50 -10.05 7.27 2.60
N TYR A 51 -10.11 7.23 3.94
CA TYR A 51 -11.24 6.70 4.68
C TYR A 51 -12.48 7.59 4.50
N ALA A 52 -12.31 8.92 4.56
CA ALA A 52 -13.37 9.87 4.27
C ALA A 52 -13.84 9.79 2.80
N GLU A 53 -12.91 9.75 1.84
CA GLU A 53 -13.25 9.54 0.41
C GLU A 53 -13.98 8.21 0.17
N GLY A 54 -13.70 7.21 1.01
CA GLY A 54 -14.24 5.86 0.95
C GLY A 54 -15.75 5.77 1.18
N GLU A 55 -16.38 6.79 1.78
CA GLU A 55 -17.84 6.86 1.90
C GLU A 55 -18.51 6.82 0.51
N ALA A 56 -17.91 7.48 -0.47
CA ALA A 56 -18.39 7.51 -1.84
C ALA A 56 -17.65 6.54 -2.76
N LYS A 57 -16.31 6.52 -2.67
CA LYS A 57 -15.46 5.74 -3.57
C LYS A 57 -14.21 5.23 -2.82
N PRO A 58 -14.24 4.00 -2.31
CA PRO A 58 -13.08 3.37 -1.67
C PRO A 58 -11.81 3.38 -2.53
N LYS A 59 -10.66 3.39 -1.87
CA LYS A 59 -9.31 3.34 -2.46
C LYS A 59 -8.42 2.39 -1.64
N MET A 60 -7.24 2.09 -2.16
CA MET A 60 -6.22 1.34 -1.44
C MET A 60 -5.13 2.25 -0.91
N MET A 61 -4.49 1.83 0.18
CA MET A 61 -3.28 2.42 0.73
C MET A 61 -2.20 1.33 0.79
N SER A 62 -0.98 1.63 0.32
CA SER A 62 0.18 0.76 0.55
C SER A 62 1.03 1.35 1.66
N ILE A 63 1.72 0.50 2.43
CA ILE A 63 2.69 0.93 3.44
C ILE A 63 3.97 0.13 3.24
N GLY A 64 5.05 0.83 2.92
CA GLY A 64 6.36 0.22 2.72
C GLY A 64 7.11 0.05 4.02
N LEU A 65 7.63 -1.15 4.27
CA LEU A 65 8.34 -1.51 5.50
C LEU A 65 9.62 -2.28 5.19
N HIS A 66 10.69 -1.99 5.92
CA HIS A 66 11.96 -2.68 5.80
C HIS A 66 12.43 -3.19 7.17
N CYS A 67 12.79 -4.48 7.26
CA CYS A 67 13.18 -5.12 8.54
C CYS A 67 14.26 -4.33 9.30
N ARG A 68 15.28 -3.84 8.59
CA ARG A 68 16.40 -3.09 9.18
C ARG A 68 16.04 -1.66 9.62
N ILE A 69 14.89 -1.13 9.21
CA ILE A 69 14.44 0.24 9.47
C ILE A 69 13.34 0.22 10.54
N ILE A 70 12.11 -0.19 10.19
CA ILE A 70 10.99 -0.19 11.15
C ILE A 70 11.18 -1.18 12.30
N GLY A 71 12.01 -2.23 12.12
CA GLY A 71 12.30 -3.21 13.17
C GLY A 71 13.10 -2.64 14.34
N LYS A 72 13.62 -1.41 14.26
CA LYS A 72 14.23 -0.73 15.41
C LYS A 72 13.12 -0.40 16.44
N PRO A 73 13.28 -0.73 17.73
CA PRO A 73 12.22 -0.54 18.73
C PRO A 73 11.62 0.87 18.76
N SER A 74 12.44 1.91 18.62
CA SER A 74 11.98 3.31 18.62
C SER A 74 11.10 3.69 17.42
N ARG A 75 11.21 2.98 16.30
CA ARG A 75 10.40 3.20 15.08
C ARG A 75 9.21 2.26 15.03
N PHE A 76 9.37 1.03 15.52
CA PHE A 76 8.32 0.03 15.57
C PHE A 76 7.07 0.51 16.31
N MET A 77 7.25 1.29 17.39
CA MET A 77 6.12 1.84 18.15
C MET A 77 5.19 2.72 17.30
N ALA A 78 5.71 3.41 16.29
CA ALA A 78 4.89 4.18 15.36
C ALA A 78 4.01 3.28 14.50
N LEU A 79 4.57 2.20 13.95
CA LEU A 79 3.83 1.19 13.19
C LEU A 79 2.75 0.55 14.08
N LYS A 80 3.10 0.15 15.30
CA LYS A 80 2.13 -0.45 16.22
C LYS A 80 0.93 0.49 16.45
N ARG A 81 1.17 1.76 16.79
CA ARG A 81 0.09 2.75 16.99
C ARG A 81 -0.75 2.95 15.73
N PHE A 82 -0.15 2.92 14.55
CA PHE A 82 -0.90 3.05 13.30
C PHE A 82 -1.78 1.82 13.04
N ILE A 83 -1.29 0.60 13.29
CA ILE A 83 -2.12 -0.61 13.20
C ILE A 83 -3.27 -0.56 14.20
N ASP A 84 -2.98 -0.21 15.47
CA ASP A 84 -4.01 -0.05 16.50
C ASP A 84 -5.06 0.99 16.07
N TYR A 85 -4.63 2.11 15.48
CA TYR A 85 -5.50 3.17 14.97
C TYR A 85 -6.40 2.63 13.85
N VAL A 86 -5.85 2.06 12.80
CA VAL A 86 -6.62 1.54 11.66
C VAL A 86 -7.61 0.46 12.09
N GLN A 87 -7.24 -0.42 13.02
CA GLN A 87 -8.13 -1.45 13.56
C GLN A 87 -9.27 -0.92 14.43
N SER A 88 -9.19 0.34 14.88
CA SER A 88 -10.27 1.01 15.61
C SER A 88 -11.37 1.59 14.69
N HIS A 89 -11.18 1.58 13.38
CA HIS A 89 -12.17 2.00 12.39
C HIS A 89 -12.88 0.77 11.79
N ASP A 90 -14.18 0.90 11.56
CA ASP A 90 -14.95 -0.12 10.85
C ASP A 90 -14.60 -0.16 9.35
N LYS A 91 -15.00 -1.24 8.66
CA LYS A 91 -14.92 -1.35 7.18
C LYS A 91 -13.52 -1.17 6.58
N VAL A 92 -12.47 -1.46 7.33
CA VAL A 92 -11.10 -1.51 6.79
C VAL A 92 -10.74 -2.94 6.36
N TRP A 93 -10.28 -3.10 5.12
CA TRP A 93 -9.75 -4.37 4.62
C TRP A 93 -8.22 -4.40 4.66
N ILE A 94 -7.66 -4.93 5.76
CA ILE A 94 -6.22 -5.22 5.85
C ILE A 94 -5.95 -6.53 5.10
N THR A 95 -5.26 -6.46 3.97
CA THR A 95 -5.17 -7.58 3.03
C THR A 95 -3.83 -7.70 2.34
N LYS A 96 -3.60 -8.83 1.68
CA LYS A 96 -2.43 -9.05 0.82
C LYS A 96 -2.69 -8.51 -0.58
N ARG A 97 -1.61 -8.15 -1.29
CA ARG A 97 -1.69 -7.69 -2.69
C ARG A 97 -2.26 -8.76 -3.63
N GLU A 98 -2.00 -10.04 -3.34
CA GLU A 98 -2.57 -11.15 -4.12
C GLU A 98 -4.10 -11.22 -4.03
N ASP A 99 -4.67 -10.85 -2.88
CA ASP A 99 -6.11 -10.91 -2.67
C ASP A 99 -6.81 -9.69 -3.29
N ILE A 100 -6.14 -8.53 -3.32
CA ILE A 100 -6.58 -7.38 -4.15
C ILE A 100 -6.60 -7.79 -5.64
N ALA A 101 -5.57 -8.50 -6.11
CA ALA A 101 -5.52 -8.94 -7.50
C ALA A 101 -6.69 -9.89 -7.85
N LYS A 102 -6.95 -10.89 -7.01
CA LYS A 102 -8.10 -11.80 -7.18
C LYS A 102 -9.42 -11.03 -7.18
N HIS A 103 -9.62 -10.15 -6.20
CA HIS A 103 -10.81 -9.30 -6.13
C HIS A 103 -11.00 -8.48 -7.42
N TRP A 104 -9.92 -7.92 -7.96
CA TRP A 104 -9.99 -7.14 -9.20
C TRP A 104 -10.36 -8.00 -10.42
N TYR A 105 -9.78 -9.19 -10.56
CA TYR A 105 -10.14 -10.10 -11.66
C TYR A 105 -11.60 -10.56 -11.58
N GLU A 106 -12.13 -10.79 -10.38
CA GLU A 106 -13.50 -11.25 -10.17
C GLU A 106 -14.53 -10.14 -10.41
N ASN A 107 -14.23 -8.89 -10.05
CA ASN A 107 -15.20 -7.80 -10.05
C ASN A 107 -14.99 -6.76 -11.16
N HIS A 108 -13.79 -6.73 -11.75
CA HIS A 108 -13.37 -5.78 -12.79
C HIS A 108 -12.55 -6.48 -13.87
N PRO A 109 -13.13 -7.47 -14.59
CA PRO A 109 -12.40 -8.23 -15.59
C PRO A 109 -11.87 -7.32 -16.70
N PRO A 110 -10.70 -7.64 -17.28
CA PRO A 110 -10.15 -6.90 -18.41
C PRO A 110 -11.11 -6.97 -19.60
N SER A 111 -11.35 -5.82 -20.23
CA SER A 111 -12.15 -5.68 -21.46
C SER A 111 -11.39 -6.13 -22.69
#